data_AF-A0AAJ2A283-F1
#
_entry.id   AF-A0AAJ2A283-F1
#
_cell.length_a   1.000
_cell.length_b   1.000
_cell.length_c   1.000
_cell.angle_alpha   90.00
_cell.angle_beta   90.00
_cell.angle_gamma   90.00
#
_symmetry.space_group_name_H-M   'P 1'
#
loop_
_entity.id
_entity.type
_entity.pdbx_description
1 polymer ?
#
loop_
_entity_poly.entity_id
_entity_poly.type
_entity_poly.pdbx_seq_one_letter_code
_entity_poly.pdbx_strand_id
1 'polypeptide(L)' 'MSLTNKQRLFVEAYLVDGKGKNAAVAAGYSQRTASIEANRLLKNPRVLAEIERRKKLLDRPAKVD' A
#
# COMPACT_ATOMS: atom_id res chain seq x y z
N MET A 1 -5.99 16.40 1.84
CA MET A 1 -6.72 15.34 1.12
C MET A 1 -6.19 13.98 1.58
N SER A 2 -7.06 13.11 2.08
CA SER A 2 -6.73 11.78 2.62
C SER A 2 -6.71 10.68 1.53
N LEU A 3 -6.12 9.52 1.84
CA LEU A 3 -6.20 8.33 0.98
C LEU A 3 -7.63 7.79 0.91
N THR A 4 -8.03 7.32 -0.28
CA THR A 4 -9.29 6.59 -0.42
C THR A 4 -9.22 5.23 0.29
N ASN A 5 -10.37 4.60 0.53
CA ASN A 5 -10.41 3.29 1.20
C ASN A 5 -9.59 2.23 0.44
N LYS A 6 -9.73 2.15 -0.90
CA LYS A 6 -8.96 1.22 -1.73
C LYS A 6 -7.46 1.50 -1.71
N GLN A 7 -7.05 2.77 -1.67
CA GLN A 7 -5.63 3.11 -1.53
C GLN A 7 -5.07 2.69 -0.18
N ARG A 8 -5.83 2.83 0.92
CA ARG A 8 -5.41 2.36 2.25
C ARG A 8 -5.26 0.84 2.29
N LEU A 9 -6.25 0.11 1.76
CA LEU A 9 -6.19 -1.35 1.65
C LEU A 9 -5.03 -1.82 0.77
N PHE A 10 -4.72 -1.09 -0.31
CA PHE A 10 -3.55 -1.38 -1.15
C PHE A 10 -2.26 -1.24 -0.37
N VAL A 11 -2.10 -0.16 0.39
CA VAL A 11 -0.91 0.06 1.23
C VAL A 11 -0.76 -1.09 2.24
N GLU A 12 -1.85 -1.45 2.91
CA GLU A 12 -1.85 -2.54 3.90
C GLU A 12 -1.39 -3.86 3.30
N ALA A 13 -2.00 -4.27 2.19
CA ALA A 13 -1.63 -5.50 1.52
C ALA A 13 -0.22 -5.45 0.93
N TYR A 14 0.22 -4.30 0.40
CA TYR A 14 1.55 -4.14 -0.19
C TYR A 14 2.66 -4.26 0.86
N LEU A 15 2.43 -3.79 2.09
CA LEU A 15 3.41 -3.88 3.17
C LEU A 15 3.61 -5.31 3.69
N VAL A 16 2.71 -6.25 3.37
CA VAL A 16 2.86 -7.66 3.76
C VAL A 16 3.97 -8.35 2.98
N ASP A 17 3.98 -8.22 1.65
CA ASP A 17 4.88 -9.00 0.78
C ASP A 17 5.53 -8.21 -0.38
N GLY A 18 5.22 -6.92 -0.52
CA GLY A 18 5.72 -6.08 -1.61
C GLY A 18 5.17 -6.42 -3.01
N LYS A 19 4.16 -7.30 -3.13
CA LYS A 19 3.61 -7.72 -4.42
C LYS A 19 2.46 -6.83 -4.85
N GLY A 20 2.79 -5.79 -5.61
CA GLY A 20 1.83 -4.77 -6.08
C GLY A 20 0.55 -5.34 -6.72
N LYS A 21 0.65 -6.32 -7.63
CA LYS A 21 -0.53 -6.93 -8.26
C LYS A 21 -1.46 -7.59 -7.23
N ASN A 22 -0.89 -8.36 -6.29
CA ASN A 22 -1.67 -9.04 -5.26
C ASN A 22 -2.31 -8.03 -4.31
N ALA A 23 -1.56 -6.99 -3.93
CA ALA A 23 -2.07 -5.89 -3.12
C ALA A 23 -3.23 -5.15 -3.78
N ALA A 24 -3.17 -4.94 -5.10
CA ALA A 24 -4.28 -4.33 -5.85
C ALA A 24 -5.51 -5.25 -5.88
N VAL A 25 -5.34 -6.57 -6.07
CA VAL A 25 -6.47 -7.51 -5.98
C VAL A 25 -7.08 -7.50 -4.59
N ALA A 26 -6.27 -7.58 -3.53
CA ALA A 26 -6.72 -7.54 -2.14
C ALA A 26 -7.45 -6.22 -1.80
N ALA A 27 -7.02 -5.11 -2.39
CA ALA A 27 -7.67 -3.80 -2.25
C ALA A 27 -8.97 -3.63 -3.05
N GLY A 28 -9.42 -4.67 -3.78
CA GLY A 28 -10.66 -4.67 -4.53
C GLY A 28 -10.55 -4.02 -5.91
N TYR A 29 -9.37 -4.02 -6.53
CA TYR A 29 -9.22 -3.75 -7.96
C TYR A 29 -9.42 -5.02 -8.78
N SER A 30 -9.89 -4.89 -10.02
CA SER A 30 -10.15 -6.05 -10.89
C SER A 30 -8.84 -6.81 -11.15
N GLN A 31 -8.88 -8.15 -11.17
CA GLN A 31 -7.69 -8.95 -11.45
C GLN A 31 -7.07 -8.61 -12.82
N ARG A 32 -7.91 -8.29 -13.81
CA ARG A 32 -7.50 -7.90 -15.17
C ARG A 32 -6.66 -6.62 -15.17
N THR A 33 -6.99 -5.65 -14.32
CA THR A 33 -6.29 -4.34 -14.27
C THR A 33 -5.34 -4.20 -13.09
N ALA A 34 -5.28 -5.19 -12.19
CA ALA A 34 -4.53 -5.12 -10.93
C ALA A 34 -3.06 -4.71 -11.11
N SER A 35 -2.37 -5.23 -12.12
CA SER A 35 -0.97 -4.86 -12.40
C SER A 35 -0.82 -3.39 -12.83
N ILE A 36 -1.75 -2.89 -13.65
CA ILE A 36 -1.76 -1.51 -14.13
C ILE A 36 -2.07 -0.56 -12.97
N GLU A 37 -3.10 -0.90 -12.18
CA GLU A 37 -3.50 -0.13 -11.00
C GLU A 37 -2.40 -0.13 -9.94
N ALA A 38 -1.73 -1.24 -9.70
CA ALA A 38 -0.57 -1.29 -8.82
C ALA A 38 0.54 -0.34 -9.29
N ASN A 39 0.87 -0.32 -10.59
CA ASN A 39 1.88 0.61 -11.12
C ASN A 39 1.49 2.07 -10.92
N ARG A 40 0.20 2.41 -11.14
CA ARG A 40 -0.34 3.75 -10.90
C ARG A 40 -0.29 4.14 -9.42
N LEU A 41 -0.67 3.22 -8.54
CA LEU A 41 -0.67 3.42 -7.09
C LEU A 41 0.74 3.60 -6.54
N LEU A 42 1.71 2.81 -7.01
CA LEU A 42 3.12 2.93 -6.64
C LEU A 42 3.79 4.20 -7.19
N LYS A 43 3.15 4.91 -8.12
CA LYS A 43 3.59 6.24 -8.58
C LYS A 43 2.79 7.38 -7.93
N ASN A 44 1.74 7.07 -7.18
CA ASN A 44 0.94 8.08 -6.51
C ASN A 44 1.69 8.59 -5.27
N PRO A 45 2.03 9.89 -5.20
CA PRO A 45 2.85 10.43 -4.10
C PRO A 45 2.20 10.24 -2.73
N ARG A 46 0.86 10.23 -2.66
CA ARG A 46 0.15 10.02 -1.38
C ARG A 46 0.25 8.58 -0.91
N VAL A 47 0.18 7.62 -1.83
CA VAL A 47 0.33 6.18 -1.53
C VAL A 47 1.76 5.89 -1.12
N LEU A 48 2.75 6.41 -1.86
CA LEU A 48 4.16 6.29 -1.51
C LEU A 48 4.47 6.87 -0.12
N ALA A 49 3.98 8.09 0.17
CA ALA A 49 4.20 8.71 1.47
C ALA A 49 3.64 7.87 2.62
N GLU A 50 2.48 7.24 2.43
CA GLU A 50 1.88 6.37 3.45
C GLU A 50 2.63 5.03 3.62
N ILE A 51 3.08 4.42 2.52
CA ILE A 51 3.95 3.22 2.55
C ILE A 51 5.20 3.53 3.38
N GLU A 52 5.89 4.63 3.08
CA GLU A 52 7.11 5.01 3.77
C GLU A 52 6.85 5.38 5.23
N ARG A 53 5.74 6.07 5.53
CA ARG A 53 5.33 6.35 6.91
C ARG A 53 5.13 5.06 7.71
N ARG A 54 4.42 4.07 7.15
CA ARG A 54 4.16 2.81 7.85
C ARG A 54 5.39 1.93 7.96
N LYS A 55 6.25 1.87 6.94
CA LYS A 55 7.56 1.18 7.03
C LYS A 55 8.41 1.73 8.18
N LYS A 56 8.50 3.05 8.32
CA LYS A 56 9.23 3.68 9.44
C LYS A 56 8.64 3.35 10.81
N LEU A 57 7.32 3.18 10.90
CA LEU A 57 6.67 2.75 12.13
C LEU A 57 6.95 1.29 12.47
N LEU A 58 7.06 0.43 11.46
CA LEU A 58 7.41 -0.99 11.63
C LEU A 58 8.88 -1.20 11.98
N ASP A 59 9.77 -0.39 11.41
CA ASP A 59 11.22 -0.44 11.64
C ASP A 59 11.64 0.14 12.99
N ARG A 60 10.78 0.98 13.60
CA ARG A 60 11.02 1.44 14.96
C ARG A 60 10.77 0.24 15.89
N PRO A 61 11.76 -0.21 16.69
CA PRO A 61 11.49 -1.19 17.72
C PRO A 61 10.38 -0.59 18.58
N ALA A 62 9.28 -1.32 18.74
CA ALA A 62 8.26 -0.97 19.72
C ALA A 62 9.04 -0.71 21.02
N LYS A 63 9.08 0.55 21.47
CA LYS A 63 9.56 0.85 22.81
C LYS A 63 8.59 0.12 23.72
N VAL A 64 9.01 -1.05 24.17
CA VAL A 64 8.43 -1.72 25.30
C VAL A 64 8.99 -0.91 26.47
N ASP A 65 8.14 -0.05 27.03
CA ASP A 65 8.41 0.57 28.33
C ASP A 65 8.47 -0.51 29.42
#